data_AF-A0A2V4VP99-F1
#
_entry.id   AF-A0A2V4VP99-F1
#
_cell.length_a   1.000
_cell.length_b   1.000
_cell.length_c   1.000
_cell.angle_alpha   90.00
_cell.angle_beta   90.00
_cell.angle_gamma   90.00
#
_symmetry.space_group_name_H-M   'P 1'
#
loop_
_entity.id
_entity.type
_entity.pdbx_description
1 polymer ?
#
loop_
_entity_poly.entity_id
_entity_poly.type
_entity_poly.pdbx_seq_one_letter_code
_entity_poly.pdbx_strand_id
1 'polypeptide(L)'
;MKKKWYLFVFTLLLLTSLPFSTAKVIAGSYGSADGLEWQNGPATISLDGIATINVPDNFAFFDEENAKRFMQENSPPPNGSEIGALYNMKMQLFWNVIFEYHNTGYINDSDKSDLDADELLESYQQSPEGQREKATAESKSSVLRWDVEPKYEEDKHQLRYSLGWRDSLQSGLVKYKVNFLTREGYFSVILVTTSHKFEESQKQFEDMVLQHITINNGHTYEEFNASVDKKSELGLTNLIPGGDKVASTKKSERVALLIRVIIFIVAASAVASISIALYRKQKHRQPIASLSSTELTEAVTPTHIEAVDQPHPEKHKY
;
A
#
# COMPACT_ATOMS: atom_id res chain seq x y z
N MET A 1 19.78 -67.02 14.60
CA MET A 1 20.54 -65.93 13.95
C MET A 1 19.58 -64.95 13.28
N LYS A 2 19.83 -63.65 13.50
CA LYS A 2 19.23 -62.38 12.98
C LYS A 2 18.47 -62.51 11.64
N LYS A 3 17.32 -61.84 11.37
CA LYS A 3 17.08 -60.38 11.15
C LYS A 3 15.55 -60.14 11.05
N LYS A 4 14.92 -59.18 11.75
CA LYS A 4 14.67 -57.74 11.43
C LYS A 4 14.00 -57.51 10.05
N TRP A 5 13.10 -56.56 9.79
CA TRP A 5 12.15 -55.67 10.49
C TRP A 5 11.57 -54.81 9.34
N TYR A 6 10.24 -54.65 9.27
CA TYR A 6 9.49 -53.43 8.92
C TYR A 6 9.08 -53.11 7.48
N LEU A 7 7.76 -52.90 7.38
CA LEU A 7 7.00 -52.16 6.38
C LEU A 7 7.76 -50.94 5.86
N PHE A 8 7.81 -50.78 4.55
CA PHE A 8 8.00 -49.49 3.92
C PHE A 8 6.78 -49.18 3.06
N VAL A 9 6.05 -48.15 3.47
CA VAL A 9 4.93 -47.54 2.76
C VAL A 9 5.47 -46.90 1.49
N PHE A 10 4.97 -47.33 0.33
CA PHE A 10 5.29 -46.72 -0.95
C PHE A 10 4.31 -45.56 -1.17
N THR A 11 4.68 -44.37 -0.71
CA THR A 11 3.93 -43.14 -1.02
C THR A 11 4.26 -42.74 -2.45
N LEU A 12 3.29 -42.94 -3.35
CA LEU A 12 3.35 -42.55 -4.76
C LEU A 12 3.37 -41.01 -4.85
N LEU A 13 4.53 -40.46 -5.22
CA LEU A 13 4.74 -39.03 -5.46
C LEU A 13 4.14 -38.68 -6.83
N LEU A 14 2.90 -38.21 -6.85
CA LEU A 14 2.21 -37.68 -8.02
C LEU A 14 2.85 -36.33 -8.38
N LEU A 15 3.89 -36.38 -9.21
CA LEU A 15 4.49 -35.21 -9.84
C LEU A 15 3.52 -34.74 -10.94
N THR A 16 2.53 -33.92 -10.59
CA THR A 16 1.68 -33.27 -11.59
C THR A 16 2.53 -32.20 -12.28
N SER A 17 3.05 -32.55 -13.46
CA SER A 17 3.64 -31.58 -14.40
C SER A 17 2.53 -30.63 -14.83
N LEU A 18 2.40 -29.50 -14.16
CA LEU A 18 1.62 -28.38 -14.69
C LEU A 18 2.24 -28.02 -16.04
N PRO A 19 1.46 -27.96 -17.13
CA PRO A 19 1.97 -27.44 -18.38
C PRO A 19 2.40 -25.99 -18.16
N PHE A 20 3.71 -25.74 -18.23
CA PHE A 20 4.23 -24.39 -18.44
C PHE A 20 3.61 -23.90 -19.74
N SER A 21 2.63 -23.00 -19.64
CA SER A 21 2.10 -22.30 -20.81
C SER A 21 3.25 -21.45 -21.35
N THR A 22 3.94 -21.96 -22.37
CA THR A 22 4.94 -21.17 -23.09
C THR A 22 4.18 -20.12 -23.87
N ALA A 23 4.00 -18.94 -23.27
CA ALA A 23 3.55 -17.77 -24.00
C ALA A 23 4.47 -17.61 -25.22
N LYS A 24 3.89 -17.63 -26.42
CA LYS A 24 4.64 -17.50 -27.67
C LYS A 24 5.23 -16.08 -27.70
N VAL A 25 6.52 -15.94 -27.44
CA VAL A 25 7.23 -14.65 -27.55
C VAL A 25 7.22 -14.23 -29.02
N ILE A 26 6.56 -13.11 -29.31
CA ILE A 26 6.54 -12.53 -30.65
C ILE A 26 7.70 -11.53 -30.71
N ALA A 27 8.72 -11.84 -31.50
CA ALA A 27 9.79 -10.90 -31.79
C ALA A 27 9.29 -9.84 -32.77
N GLY A 28 9.30 -8.58 -32.36
CA GLY A 28 9.04 -7.43 -33.24
C GLY A 28 10.18 -7.16 -34.21
N SER A 29 9.92 -6.37 -35.25
CA SER A 29 10.96 -5.85 -36.16
C SER A 29 11.59 -4.60 -35.56
N TYR A 30 12.85 -4.31 -35.88
CA TYR A 30 13.56 -3.14 -35.36
C TYR A 30 13.59 -2.00 -36.37
N GLY A 31 13.52 -0.76 -35.87
CA GLY A 31 13.71 0.47 -36.63
C GLY A 31 14.77 1.35 -35.96
N SER A 32 15.35 2.27 -36.75
CA SER A 32 16.32 3.24 -36.24
C SER A 32 16.30 4.52 -37.07
N ALA A 33 16.35 5.69 -36.42
CA ALA A 33 16.51 6.99 -37.06
C ALA A 33 17.10 7.99 -36.06
N ASP A 34 17.95 8.90 -36.53
CA ASP A 34 18.55 9.98 -35.72
C ASP A 34 19.20 9.52 -34.40
N GLY A 35 19.74 8.29 -34.39
CA GLY A 35 20.36 7.69 -33.21
C GLY A 35 19.36 7.16 -32.17
N LEU A 36 18.07 7.12 -32.47
CA LEU A 36 17.06 6.39 -31.71
C LEU A 36 16.83 5.02 -32.36
N GLU A 37 16.79 3.99 -31.53
CA GLU A 37 16.44 2.62 -31.91
C GLU A 37 15.12 2.23 -31.24
N TRP A 38 14.29 1.46 -31.94
CA TRP A 38 13.03 0.98 -31.40
C TRP A 38 12.64 -0.38 -31.96
N GLN A 39 11.76 -1.06 -31.22
CA GLN A 39 11.12 -2.29 -31.65
C GLN A 39 9.66 -2.01 -32.03
N ASN A 40 9.29 -2.36 -33.25
CA ASN A 40 7.92 -2.23 -33.73
C ASN A 40 7.06 -3.36 -33.20
N GLY A 41 5.84 -3.02 -32.78
CA GLY A 41 4.78 -3.99 -32.59
C GLY A 41 4.31 -4.58 -33.93
N PRO A 42 3.66 -5.77 -33.93
CA PRO A 42 3.33 -6.55 -32.75
C PRO A 42 4.54 -7.24 -32.12
N ALA A 43 4.73 -7.09 -30.81
CA ALA A 43 5.86 -7.66 -30.08
C ALA A 43 5.51 -7.91 -28.61
N THR A 44 6.12 -8.93 -28.00
CA THR A 44 6.06 -9.12 -26.55
C THR A 44 7.34 -8.61 -25.92
N ILE A 45 7.23 -7.60 -25.07
CA ILE A 45 8.36 -6.88 -24.49
C ILE A 45 8.37 -7.06 -22.98
N SER A 46 9.54 -7.38 -22.44
CA SER A 46 9.81 -7.36 -20.99
C SER A 46 10.14 -5.93 -20.57
N LEU A 47 9.48 -5.44 -19.53
CA LEU A 47 9.71 -4.15 -18.90
C LEU A 47 10.53 -4.39 -17.62
N ASP A 48 11.85 -4.43 -17.77
CA ASP A 48 12.83 -4.69 -16.72
C ASP A 48 12.60 -6.01 -15.94
N GLY A 49 11.93 -6.99 -16.56
CA GLY A 49 11.55 -8.25 -15.90
C GLY A 49 10.39 -8.10 -14.90
N ILE A 50 9.99 -6.89 -14.52
CA ILE A 50 8.90 -6.60 -13.59
C ILE A 50 7.53 -6.85 -14.23
N ALA A 51 7.37 -6.41 -15.47
CA ALA A 51 6.14 -6.54 -16.22
C ALA A 51 6.42 -6.98 -17.65
N THR A 52 5.38 -7.46 -18.32
CA THR A 52 5.38 -7.76 -19.75
C THR A 52 4.28 -6.96 -20.41
N ILE A 53 4.57 -6.41 -21.58
CA ILE A 53 3.58 -5.76 -22.44
C ILE A 53 3.52 -6.45 -23.81
N ASN A 54 2.30 -6.69 -24.28
CA ASN A 54 2.07 -7.05 -25.68
C ASN A 54 1.83 -5.76 -26.47
N VAL A 55 2.88 -5.29 -27.13
CA VAL A 55 2.85 -4.08 -27.95
C VAL A 55 2.02 -4.36 -29.20
N PRO A 56 0.93 -3.62 -29.47
CA PRO A 56 0.13 -3.84 -30.67
C PRO A 56 0.82 -3.28 -31.91
N ASP A 57 0.30 -3.65 -33.08
CA ASP A 57 0.77 -3.11 -34.36
C ASP A 57 0.70 -1.58 -34.41
N ASN A 58 1.59 -0.95 -35.17
CA ASN A 58 1.75 0.50 -35.35
C ASN A 58 2.32 1.27 -34.13
N PHE A 59 2.83 0.57 -33.12
CA PHE A 59 3.58 1.17 -32.03
C PHE A 59 5.08 0.89 -32.17
N ALA A 60 5.89 1.88 -31.82
CA ALA A 60 7.31 1.77 -31.60
C ALA A 60 7.58 1.74 -30.09
N PHE A 61 8.30 0.72 -29.63
CA PHE A 61 8.80 0.61 -28.28
C PHE A 61 10.25 1.05 -28.22
N PHE A 62 10.53 2.03 -27.35
CA PHE A 62 11.88 2.42 -26.98
C PHE A 62 12.21 1.76 -25.63
N ASP A 63 13.38 1.14 -25.55
CA ASP A 63 13.93 0.66 -24.28
C ASP A 63 14.31 1.83 -23.35
N GLU A 64 14.84 1.52 -22.16
CA GLU A 64 15.24 2.55 -21.19
C GLU A 64 16.16 3.63 -21.79
N GLU A 65 17.22 3.24 -22.51
CA GLU A 65 18.19 4.18 -23.06
C GLU A 65 17.53 5.08 -24.11
N ASN A 66 16.81 4.47 -25.05
CA ASN A 66 16.18 5.20 -26.15
C ASN A 66 14.97 6.02 -25.67
N ALA A 67 14.24 5.57 -24.65
CA ALA A 67 13.16 6.34 -24.03
C ALA A 67 13.72 7.60 -23.35
N LYS A 68 14.82 7.46 -22.60
CA LYS A 68 15.50 8.61 -21.99
C LYS A 68 16.02 9.58 -23.04
N ARG A 69 16.63 9.09 -24.13
CA ARG A 69 17.08 9.93 -25.26
C ARG A 69 15.91 10.65 -25.94
N PHE A 70 14.84 9.92 -26.25
CA PHE A 70 13.61 10.50 -26.80
C PHE A 70 13.06 11.59 -25.89
N MET A 71 12.99 11.36 -24.58
CA MET A 71 12.50 12.34 -23.61
C MET A 71 13.45 13.52 -23.38
N GLN A 72 14.75 13.42 -23.65
CA GLN A 72 15.65 14.58 -23.58
C GLN A 72 15.34 15.63 -24.65
N GLU A 73 14.87 15.18 -25.81
CA GLU A 73 14.50 16.03 -26.94
C GLU A 73 13.02 16.45 -26.92
N ASN A 74 12.23 15.87 -26.02
CA ASN A 74 10.79 16.08 -25.89
C ASN A 74 10.43 16.51 -24.44
N SER A 75 9.15 16.79 -24.18
CA SER A 75 8.66 17.11 -22.84
C SER A 75 7.71 16.00 -22.35
N PRO A 76 7.80 15.55 -21.09
CA PRO A 76 8.72 15.98 -20.03
C PRO A 76 10.14 15.37 -20.16
N PRO A 77 11.17 16.02 -19.57
CA PRO A 77 12.51 15.43 -19.50
C PRO A 77 12.53 14.17 -18.61
N PRO A 78 13.49 13.26 -18.81
CA PRO A 78 13.60 12.05 -17.99
C PRO A 78 13.97 12.38 -16.55
N ASN A 79 13.44 11.60 -15.61
CA ASN A 79 13.70 11.65 -14.18
C ASN A 79 14.61 10.52 -13.69
N GLY A 80 14.95 9.55 -14.56
CA GLY A 80 15.86 8.45 -14.28
C GLY A 80 15.18 7.13 -13.96
N SER A 81 13.87 7.13 -13.73
CA SER A 81 13.07 5.94 -13.39
C SER A 81 12.46 5.27 -14.62
N GLU A 82 12.69 5.81 -15.81
CA GLU A 82 12.14 5.29 -17.06
C GLU A 82 12.73 3.91 -17.37
N ILE A 83 11.85 2.96 -17.71
CA ILE A 83 12.23 1.61 -18.17
C ILE A 83 11.73 1.32 -19.59
N GLY A 84 11.15 2.31 -20.25
CA GLY A 84 10.78 2.28 -21.66
C GLY A 84 9.72 3.31 -22.02
N ALA A 85 9.43 3.42 -23.31
CA ALA A 85 8.36 4.27 -23.83
C ALA A 85 7.68 3.63 -25.04
N LEU A 86 6.40 3.94 -25.23
CA LEU A 86 5.66 3.63 -26.45
C LEU A 86 5.28 4.89 -27.20
N TYR A 87 5.43 4.81 -28.51
CA TYR A 87 5.02 5.84 -29.44
C TYR A 87 4.15 5.27 -30.54
N ASN A 88 3.00 5.88 -30.79
CA ASN A 88 2.12 5.48 -31.89
C ASN A 88 2.61 6.09 -33.20
N MET A 89 3.11 5.26 -34.12
CA MET A 89 3.72 5.72 -35.38
C MET A 89 2.71 6.28 -36.39
N LYS A 90 1.42 5.92 -36.27
CA LYS A 90 0.36 6.42 -37.15
C LYS A 90 -0.23 7.73 -36.68
N MET A 91 -0.34 7.90 -35.37
CA MET A 91 -0.94 9.07 -34.73
C MET A 91 0.11 10.11 -34.35
N GLN A 92 1.04 10.37 -35.28
CA GLN A 92 2.14 11.31 -35.08
C GLN A 92 1.61 12.56 -34.37
N LEU A 93 2.15 12.83 -33.18
CA LEU A 93 1.99 14.05 -32.36
C LEU A 93 0.85 14.13 -31.32
N PHE A 94 -0.02 13.12 -31.14
CA PHE A 94 -1.13 13.30 -30.17
C PHE A 94 -0.87 12.77 -28.76
N TRP A 95 -0.22 11.62 -28.62
CA TRP A 95 0.14 11.07 -27.31
C TRP A 95 1.29 10.07 -27.36
N ASN A 96 1.97 9.90 -26.23
CA ASN A 96 2.97 8.85 -26.00
C ASN A 96 2.75 8.24 -24.60
N VAL A 97 3.38 7.09 -24.37
CA VAL A 97 3.37 6.42 -23.06
C VAL A 97 4.78 6.26 -22.54
N ILE A 98 4.97 6.59 -21.27
CA ILE A 98 6.21 6.37 -20.54
C ILE A 98 5.96 5.28 -19.50
N PHE A 99 6.91 4.36 -19.37
CA PHE A 99 6.93 3.35 -18.33
C PHE A 99 8.01 3.71 -17.32
N GLU A 100 7.65 3.75 -16.04
CA GLU A 100 8.59 3.99 -14.94
C GLU A 100 8.50 2.86 -13.92
N TYR A 101 9.62 2.52 -13.28
CA TYR A 101 9.61 1.62 -12.12
C TYR A 101 10.36 2.22 -10.94
N HIS A 102 9.79 2.05 -9.76
CA HIS A 102 10.32 2.58 -8.52
C HIS A 102 10.39 1.48 -7.46
N ASN A 103 11.59 0.96 -7.22
CA ASN A 103 11.85 -0.02 -6.17
C ASN A 103 11.94 0.65 -4.79
N THR A 104 10.78 0.99 -4.23
CA THR A 104 10.69 1.67 -2.92
C THR A 104 10.49 0.69 -1.76
N GLY A 105 10.26 -0.59 -2.05
CA GLY A 105 9.74 -1.59 -1.13
C GLY A 105 8.22 -1.72 -1.24
N TYR A 106 7.64 -2.67 -0.50
CA TYR A 106 6.21 -2.91 -0.48
C TYR A 106 5.42 -1.72 0.07
N ILE A 107 4.59 -1.11 -0.78
CA ILE A 107 3.74 0.03 -0.43
C ILE A 107 2.47 -0.46 0.22
N ASN A 108 2.20 -0.01 1.44
CA ASN A 108 0.95 -0.35 2.12
C ASN A 108 -0.17 0.61 1.68
N ASP A 109 -1.36 0.06 1.48
CA ASP A 109 -2.54 0.79 0.98
C ASP A 109 -3.53 1.23 2.08
N SER A 110 -3.12 1.19 3.35
CA SER A 110 -4.00 1.57 4.47
C SER A 110 -4.39 3.05 4.51
N ASP A 111 -3.68 3.91 3.78
CA ASP A 111 -3.98 5.33 3.62
C ASP A 111 -4.86 5.62 2.39
N LYS A 112 -5.49 4.61 1.77
CA LYS A 112 -6.45 4.80 0.68
C LYS A 112 -7.62 5.75 0.99
N SER A 113 -7.95 5.94 2.27
CA SER A 113 -8.95 6.90 2.72
C SER A 113 -8.45 8.35 2.73
N ASP A 114 -7.15 8.57 2.59
CA ASP A 114 -6.49 9.87 2.72
C ASP A 114 -6.32 10.55 1.34
N LEU A 115 -6.82 9.93 0.25
CA LEU A 115 -6.72 10.40 -1.13
C LEU A 115 -7.73 11.53 -1.45
N ASP A 116 -7.70 12.61 -0.67
CA ASP A 116 -8.55 13.80 -0.89
C ASP A 116 -8.00 14.62 -2.06
N ALA A 117 -8.76 14.68 -3.16
CA ALA A 117 -8.32 15.31 -4.40
C ALA A 117 -8.04 16.81 -4.25
N ASP A 118 -8.84 17.53 -3.48
CA ASP A 118 -8.69 18.97 -3.28
C ASP A 118 -7.48 19.27 -2.41
N GLU A 119 -7.31 18.53 -1.30
CA GLU A 119 -6.15 18.66 -0.40
C GLU A 119 -4.84 18.34 -1.13
N LEU A 120 -4.82 17.30 -1.96
CA LEU A 120 -3.67 16.91 -2.78
C LEU A 120 -3.33 17.96 -3.83
N LEU A 121 -4.35 18.49 -4.54
CA LEU A 121 -4.15 19.52 -5.55
C LEU A 121 -3.60 20.81 -4.94
N GLU A 122 -4.17 21.26 -3.83
CA GLU A 122 -3.70 22.43 -3.10
C GLU A 122 -2.26 22.23 -2.63
N SER A 123 -1.97 21.08 -2.02
CA SER A 123 -0.64 20.72 -1.55
C SER A 123 0.39 20.76 -2.69
N TYR A 124 0.06 20.20 -3.86
CA TYR A 124 0.95 20.21 -5.01
C TYR A 124 1.15 21.61 -5.58
N GLN A 125 0.09 22.42 -5.69
CA GLN A 125 0.21 23.82 -6.13
C GLN A 125 1.15 24.64 -5.23
N GLN A 126 1.19 24.33 -3.93
CA GLN A 126 2.09 24.99 -2.97
C GLN A 126 3.51 24.41 -2.95
N SER A 127 3.74 23.26 -3.59
CA SER A 127 5.05 22.60 -3.63
C SER A 127 6.04 23.35 -4.54
N PRO A 128 7.37 23.21 -4.31
CA PRO A 128 8.38 23.78 -5.21
C PRO A 128 8.22 23.31 -6.66
N GLU A 129 7.81 22.06 -6.86
CA GLU A 129 7.59 21.49 -8.19
C GLU A 129 6.38 22.12 -8.87
N GLY A 130 5.22 22.17 -8.21
CA GLY A 130 4.02 22.80 -8.76
C GLY A 130 4.24 24.28 -9.10
N GLN A 131 5.00 25.00 -8.27
CA GLN A 131 5.37 26.39 -8.54
C GLN A 131 6.32 26.54 -9.74
N ARG A 132 7.25 25.60 -9.93
CA ARG A 132 8.14 25.56 -11.11
C ARG A 132 7.37 25.22 -12.39
N GLU A 133 6.47 24.24 -12.35
CA GLU A 133 5.62 23.89 -13.48
C GLU A 133 4.70 25.07 -13.86
N LYS A 134 4.10 25.75 -12.88
CA LYS A 134 3.31 26.96 -13.11
C LYS A 134 4.12 28.07 -13.81
N ALA A 135 5.38 28.25 -13.42
CA ALA A 135 6.25 29.27 -14.00
C ALA A 135 6.67 28.95 -15.46
N THR A 136 6.65 27.67 -15.85
CA THR A 136 7.00 27.19 -17.19
C THR A 136 5.78 26.91 -18.06
N ALA A 137 4.57 26.98 -17.50
CA ALA A 137 3.34 26.85 -18.26
C ALA A 137 3.25 27.91 -19.37
N GLU A 138 2.82 27.48 -20.55
CA GLU A 138 2.73 28.32 -21.76
C GLU A 138 1.87 29.57 -21.55
N SER A 139 0.83 29.45 -20.72
CA SER A 139 -0.03 30.56 -20.34
C SER A 139 0.01 30.84 -18.84
N LYS A 140 0.18 32.12 -18.48
CA LYS A 140 0.09 32.60 -17.09
C LYS A 140 -1.31 32.47 -16.50
N SER A 141 -2.34 32.31 -17.32
CA SER A 141 -3.71 32.03 -16.87
C SER A 141 -3.99 30.55 -16.69
N SER A 142 -2.99 29.68 -16.88
CA SER A 142 -3.18 28.23 -16.73
C SER A 142 -3.57 27.89 -15.29
N VAL A 143 -4.57 27.02 -15.17
CA VAL A 143 -5.03 26.45 -13.90
C VAL A 143 -4.69 24.98 -13.90
N LEU A 144 -4.05 24.52 -12.82
CA LEU A 144 -3.82 23.12 -12.58
C LEU A 144 -5.12 22.45 -12.12
N ARG A 145 -5.49 21.33 -12.73
CA ARG A 145 -6.70 20.57 -12.38
C ARG A 145 -6.52 19.07 -12.58
N TRP A 146 -7.32 18.32 -11.83
CA TRP A 146 -7.56 16.91 -12.13
C TRP A 146 -8.45 16.76 -13.35
N ASP A 147 -8.08 15.81 -14.20
CA ASP A 147 -8.96 15.22 -15.22
C ASP A 147 -9.61 13.93 -14.73
N VAL A 148 -8.83 13.19 -13.96
CA VAL A 148 -9.24 12.00 -13.24
C VAL A 148 -8.72 12.22 -11.84
N GLU A 149 -9.64 12.40 -10.88
CA GLU A 149 -9.28 12.50 -9.48
C GLU A 149 -8.57 11.22 -9.02
N PRO A 150 -7.67 11.32 -8.02
CA PRO A 150 -6.99 10.15 -7.50
C PRO A 150 -7.95 9.07 -7.01
N LYS A 151 -7.78 7.86 -7.52
CA LYS A 151 -8.61 6.72 -7.17
C LYS A 151 -7.79 5.45 -7.10
N TYR A 152 -7.94 4.73 -5.99
CA TYR A 152 -7.36 3.41 -5.80
C TYR A 152 -8.40 2.30 -6.08
N GLU A 153 -8.02 1.34 -6.90
CA GLU A 153 -8.76 0.10 -7.16
C GLU A 153 -8.11 -1.05 -6.39
N GLU A 154 -8.73 -1.42 -5.27
CA GLU A 154 -8.19 -2.43 -4.34
C GLU A 154 -8.05 -3.81 -4.98
N ASP A 155 -8.96 -4.19 -5.87
CA ASP A 155 -8.99 -5.49 -6.54
C ASP A 155 -7.83 -5.68 -7.53
N LYS A 156 -7.25 -4.58 -8.00
CA LYS A 156 -6.14 -4.57 -8.97
C LYS A 156 -4.85 -4.04 -8.40
N HIS A 157 -4.87 -3.53 -7.16
CA HIS A 157 -3.78 -2.78 -6.56
C HIS A 157 -3.26 -1.66 -7.47
N GLN A 158 -4.20 -0.90 -8.05
CA GLN A 158 -3.90 0.18 -9.00
C GLN A 158 -4.36 1.53 -8.47
N LEU A 159 -3.46 2.52 -8.49
CA LEU A 159 -3.77 3.92 -8.22
C LEU A 159 -3.73 4.71 -9.53
N ARG A 160 -4.84 5.35 -9.89
CA ARG A 160 -4.92 6.18 -11.10
C ARG A 160 -5.27 7.63 -10.77
N TYR A 161 -4.72 8.54 -11.55
CA TYR A 161 -5.05 9.96 -11.53
C TYR A 161 -4.57 10.64 -12.81
N SER A 162 -5.15 11.77 -13.16
CA SER A 162 -4.72 12.58 -14.28
C SER A 162 -4.65 14.05 -13.91
N LEU A 163 -3.51 14.68 -14.19
CA LEU A 163 -3.18 16.04 -13.76
C LEU A 163 -2.54 16.82 -14.92
N GLY A 164 -2.93 18.09 -15.08
CA GLY A 164 -2.35 18.97 -16.09
C GLY A 164 -2.65 20.44 -15.87
N TRP A 165 -1.76 21.29 -16.40
CA TRP A 165 -1.97 22.74 -16.47
C TRP A 165 -2.74 23.10 -17.74
N ARG A 166 -3.80 23.90 -17.60
CA ARG A 166 -4.68 24.26 -18.72
C ARG A 166 -5.04 25.71 -18.75
N ASP A 167 -4.95 26.31 -19.93
CA ASP A 167 -5.51 27.63 -20.19
C ASP A 167 -6.97 27.57 -20.67
N SER A 168 -7.55 28.72 -20.98
CA SER A 168 -8.92 28.83 -21.50
C SER A 168 -9.12 28.20 -22.88
N LEU A 169 -8.04 27.96 -23.63
CA LEU A 169 -8.05 27.30 -24.93
C LEU A 169 -7.80 25.80 -24.83
N GLN A 170 -7.69 25.26 -23.60
CA GLN A 170 -7.27 23.89 -23.33
C GLN A 170 -5.91 23.55 -23.97
N SER A 171 -5.01 24.53 -24.01
CA SER A 171 -3.60 24.33 -24.32
C SER A 171 -2.90 23.73 -23.09
N GLY A 172 -1.88 22.91 -23.33
CA GLY A 172 -1.06 22.29 -22.28
C GLY A 172 -1.11 20.76 -22.26
N LEU A 173 -0.11 20.18 -21.59
CA LEU A 173 0.04 18.73 -21.42
C LEU A 173 -0.72 18.23 -20.19
N VAL A 174 -1.27 17.03 -20.34
CA VAL A 174 -1.92 16.25 -19.29
C VAL A 174 -1.17 14.94 -19.16
N LYS A 175 -0.96 14.52 -17.91
CA LYS A 175 -0.37 13.22 -17.57
C LYS A 175 -1.43 12.39 -16.87
N TYR A 176 -1.85 11.29 -17.50
CA TYR A 176 -2.67 10.26 -16.85
C TYR A 176 -1.78 9.11 -16.42
N LYS A 177 -1.64 8.94 -15.11
CA LYS A 177 -0.82 7.89 -14.51
C LYS A 177 -1.70 6.76 -14.01
N VAL A 178 -1.28 5.53 -14.28
CA VAL A 178 -1.76 4.32 -13.61
C VAL A 178 -0.57 3.66 -12.94
N ASN A 179 -0.55 3.68 -11.61
CA ASN A 179 0.48 3.06 -10.79
C ASN A 179 0.00 1.67 -10.35
N PHE A 180 0.70 0.63 -10.78
CA PHE A 180 0.51 -0.73 -10.35
C PHE A 180 1.40 -0.96 -9.13
N LEU A 181 0.81 -1.27 -7.98
CA LEU A 181 1.63 -1.67 -6.84
C LEU A 181 2.20 -3.07 -7.11
N THR A 182 3.47 -3.25 -6.77
CA THR A 182 4.20 -4.51 -6.93
C THR A 182 4.69 -5.00 -5.58
N ARG A 183 5.23 -6.22 -5.54
CA ARG A 183 5.85 -6.80 -4.35
C ARG A 183 6.91 -5.90 -3.70
N GLU A 184 7.69 -5.20 -4.53
CA GLU A 184 8.90 -4.48 -4.12
C GLU A 184 8.85 -2.97 -4.45
N GLY A 185 7.70 -2.46 -4.88
CA GLY A 185 7.60 -1.07 -5.29
C GLY A 185 6.31 -0.75 -6.05
N TYR A 186 6.45 0.05 -7.10
CA TYR A 186 5.35 0.30 -8.05
C TYR A 186 5.86 0.55 -9.47
N PHE A 187 5.03 0.18 -10.43
CA PHE A 187 5.24 0.37 -11.86
C PHE A 187 4.23 1.38 -12.38
N SER A 188 4.70 2.48 -12.98
CA SER A 188 3.84 3.54 -13.51
C SER A 188 3.73 3.45 -15.01
N VAL A 189 2.49 3.50 -15.50
CA VAL A 189 2.18 3.67 -16.92
C VAL A 189 1.58 5.05 -17.12
N ILE A 190 2.26 5.88 -17.91
CA ILE A 190 1.99 7.31 -17.97
C ILE A 190 1.63 7.70 -19.39
N LEU A 191 0.36 8.01 -19.62
CA LEU A 191 -0.08 8.67 -20.85
C LEU A 191 0.26 10.15 -20.78
N VAL A 192 1.03 10.63 -21.77
CA VAL A 192 1.29 12.05 -21.98
C VAL A 192 0.56 12.50 -23.25
N THR A 193 -0.36 13.45 -23.11
CA THR A 193 -1.21 13.94 -24.21
C THR A 193 -1.52 15.42 -24.04
N THR A 194 -1.98 16.09 -25.10
CA THR A 194 -2.55 17.44 -24.99
C THR A 194 -3.95 17.42 -24.37
N SER A 195 -4.29 18.45 -23.61
CA SER A 195 -5.56 18.56 -22.87
C SER A 195 -6.81 18.41 -23.75
N HIS A 196 -6.87 19.09 -24.90
CA HIS A 196 -8.02 19.03 -25.81
C HIS A 196 -8.25 17.64 -26.46
N LYS A 197 -7.29 16.72 -26.34
CA LYS A 197 -7.37 15.32 -26.82
C LYS A 197 -7.50 14.31 -25.71
N PHE A 198 -7.54 14.74 -24.44
CA PHE A 198 -7.42 13.87 -23.29
C PHE A 198 -8.39 12.69 -23.32
N GLU A 199 -9.69 12.94 -23.54
CA GLU A 199 -10.72 11.88 -23.53
C GLU A 199 -10.49 10.82 -24.62
N GLU A 200 -10.12 11.25 -25.84
CA GLU A 200 -9.82 10.33 -26.96
C GLU A 200 -8.54 9.52 -26.66
N SER A 201 -7.47 10.20 -26.25
CA SER A 201 -6.18 9.58 -25.94
C SER A 201 -6.28 8.63 -24.75
N GLN A 202 -7.06 8.97 -23.72
CA GLN A 202 -7.28 8.12 -22.54
C GLN A 202 -7.92 6.80 -22.96
N LYS A 203 -8.98 6.84 -23.76
CA LYS A 203 -9.67 5.63 -24.20
C LYS A 203 -8.74 4.73 -25.03
N GLN A 204 -8.02 5.32 -25.99
CA GLN A 204 -7.07 4.57 -26.81
C GLN A 204 -5.94 3.98 -25.98
N PHE A 205 -5.42 4.73 -25.01
CA PHE A 205 -4.41 4.27 -24.08
C PHE A 205 -4.89 3.07 -23.25
N GLU A 206 -6.09 3.16 -22.68
CA GLU A 206 -6.66 2.08 -21.89
C GLU A 206 -6.87 0.81 -22.72
N ASP A 207 -7.43 0.96 -23.93
CA ASP A 207 -7.74 -0.16 -24.83
C ASP A 207 -6.49 -0.79 -25.47
N MET A 208 -5.52 0.02 -25.90
CA MET A 208 -4.37 -0.43 -26.72
C MET A 208 -3.11 -0.71 -25.91
N VAL A 209 -2.99 -0.13 -24.71
CA VAL A 209 -1.76 -0.23 -23.90
C VAL A 209 -2.06 -0.84 -22.54
N LEU A 210 -2.92 -0.20 -21.74
CA LEU A 210 -3.09 -0.58 -20.34
C LEU A 210 -3.61 -2.02 -20.16
N GLN A 211 -4.58 -2.42 -20.97
CA GLN A 211 -5.15 -3.79 -20.94
C GLN A 211 -4.16 -4.87 -21.41
N HIS A 212 -3.04 -4.49 -22.03
CA HIS A 212 -2.06 -5.41 -22.59
C HIS A 212 -0.81 -5.58 -21.71
N ILE A 213 -0.84 -5.03 -20.49
CA ILE A 213 0.23 -5.13 -19.50
C ILE A 213 -0.09 -6.21 -18.48
N THR A 214 0.92 -6.96 -18.06
CA THR A 214 0.81 -7.94 -16.99
C THR A 214 2.04 -7.84 -16.10
N ILE A 215 1.85 -7.72 -14.79
CA ILE A 215 2.95 -7.85 -13.82
C ILE A 215 3.39 -9.31 -13.80
N ASN A 216 4.69 -9.53 -13.92
CA ASN A 216 5.25 -10.88 -13.99
C ASN A 216 5.19 -11.58 -12.62
N ASN A 217 5.01 -12.90 -12.63
CA ASN A 217 5.07 -13.71 -11.41
C ASN A 217 6.41 -13.50 -10.70
N GLY A 218 6.39 -13.49 -9.38
CA GLY A 218 7.50 -13.08 -8.52
C GLY A 218 7.49 -11.60 -8.12
N HIS A 219 6.75 -10.76 -8.87
CA HIS A 219 6.67 -9.31 -8.66
C HIS A 219 5.25 -8.82 -8.31
N THR A 220 4.23 -9.68 -8.22
CA THR A 220 2.87 -9.21 -7.94
C THR A 220 2.70 -8.73 -6.50
N TYR A 221 1.76 -7.83 -6.26
CA TYR A 221 1.55 -7.24 -4.94
C TYR A 221 1.25 -8.28 -3.86
N GLU A 222 0.50 -9.33 -4.21
CA GLU A 222 0.07 -10.40 -3.32
C GLU A 222 1.20 -11.35 -2.93
N GLU A 223 2.30 -11.35 -3.69
CA GLU A 223 3.47 -12.18 -3.43
C GLU A 223 4.38 -11.60 -2.33
N PHE A 224 4.00 -10.47 -1.73
CA PHE A 224 4.70 -9.89 -0.59
C PHE A 224 4.83 -10.84 0.61
N ASN A 225 6.04 -10.92 1.14
CA ASN A 225 6.38 -11.68 2.32
C ASN A 225 7.10 -10.79 3.34
N ALA A 226 6.37 -10.43 4.40
CA ALA A 226 6.87 -9.57 5.48
C ALA A 226 8.11 -10.09 6.23
N SER A 227 8.51 -11.35 6.04
CA SER A 227 9.70 -11.93 6.68
C SER A 227 11.00 -11.63 5.90
N VAL A 228 10.89 -11.33 4.62
CA VAL A 228 12.05 -11.17 3.71
C VAL A 228 11.99 -9.88 2.90
N ASP A 229 10.80 -9.40 2.57
CA ASP A 229 10.62 -8.24 1.72
C ASP A 229 10.67 -6.94 2.52
N LYS A 230 11.29 -5.92 1.92
CA LYS A 230 11.37 -4.58 2.49
C LYS A 230 10.01 -3.89 2.39
N LYS A 231 9.54 -3.30 3.49
CA LYS A 231 8.41 -2.37 3.48
C LYS A 231 8.85 -1.00 3.00
N SER A 232 8.01 -0.35 2.20
CA SER A 232 8.19 1.05 1.83
C SER A 232 7.87 1.96 3.02
N GLU A 233 8.54 3.10 3.07
CA GLU A 233 8.14 4.22 3.95
C GLU A 233 6.99 5.03 3.33
N LEU A 234 6.66 4.79 2.06
CA LEU A 234 5.61 5.46 1.31
C LEU A 234 4.27 4.71 1.45
N GLY A 235 3.18 5.47 1.54
CA GLY A 235 1.81 4.99 1.32
C GLY A 235 1.28 5.39 -0.07
N LEU A 236 0.01 5.12 -0.35
CA LEU A 236 -0.65 5.51 -1.61
C LEU A 236 -0.64 7.03 -1.82
N THR A 237 -0.83 7.80 -0.75
CA THR A 237 -0.89 9.26 -0.80
C THR A 237 0.41 9.83 -1.36
N ASN A 238 1.55 9.27 -0.97
CA ASN A 238 2.88 9.71 -1.43
C ASN A 238 3.09 9.50 -2.95
N LEU A 239 2.31 8.63 -3.59
CA LEU A 239 2.43 8.37 -5.03
C LEU A 239 1.73 9.44 -5.89
N ILE A 240 1.06 10.41 -5.26
CA ILE A 240 0.36 11.49 -5.93
C ILE A 240 1.17 12.78 -5.75
N PRO A 241 1.29 13.63 -6.77
CA PRO A 241 1.91 14.93 -6.63
C PRO A 241 1.29 15.72 -5.46
N GLY A 242 2.12 16.27 -4.58
CA GLY A 242 1.68 16.95 -3.34
C GLY A 242 1.39 16.01 -2.16
N GLY A 243 1.49 14.70 -2.37
CA GLY A 243 1.18 13.66 -1.40
C GLY A 243 2.02 13.67 -0.13
N ASP A 244 3.30 14.02 -0.21
CA ASP A 244 4.22 13.95 0.94
C ASP A 244 3.77 14.81 2.13
N LYS A 245 3.29 16.03 1.84
CA LYS A 245 2.78 16.94 2.86
C LYS A 245 1.47 16.43 3.45
N VAL A 246 0.56 15.91 2.62
CA VAL A 246 -0.72 15.34 3.06
C VAL A 246 -0.47 14.11 3.93
N ALA A 247 0.33 13.16 3.46
CA ALA A 247 0.70 11.94 4.20
C ALA A 247 1.32 12.27 5.56
N SER A 248 2.26 13.22 5.60
CA SER A 248 2.89 13.68 6.85
C SER A 248 1.89 14.31 7.81
N THR A 249 0.95 15.11 7.30
CA THR A 249 -0.10 15.76 8.09
C THR A 249 -1.05 14.73 8.70
N LYS A 250 -1.62 13.82 7.88
CA LYS A 250 -2.52 12.75 8.34
C LYS A 250 -1.83 11.81 9.33
N LYS A 251 -0.55 11.49 9.14
CA LYS A 251 0.24 10.69 10.09
C LYS A 251 0.35 11.40 11.44
N SER A 252 0.62 12.70 11.44
CA SER A 252 0.74 13.52 12.66
C SER A 252 -0.58 13.61 13.43
N GLU A 253 -1.69 13.79 12.73
CA GLU A 253 -3.04 13.83 13.31
C GLU A 253 -3.41 12.51 13.98
N ARG A 254 -3.13 11.37 13.33
CA ARG A 254 -3.34 10.03 13.90
C ARG A 254 -2.53 9.81 15.17
N VAL A 255 -1.25 10.21 15.19
CA VAL A 255 -0.41 10.12 16.40
C VAL A 255 -0.95 11.00 17.53
N ALA A 256 -1.35 12.24 17.23
CA ALA A 256 -1.93 13.13 18.22
C ALA A 256 -3.23 12.58 18.82
N LEU A 257 -4.09 11.94 17.99
CA LEU A 257 -5.30 11.28 18.45
C LEU A 257 -4.99 10.12 19.40
N LEU A 258 -4.01 9.27 19.07
CA LEU A 258 -3.60 8.15 19.93
C LEU A 258 -3.09 8.64 21.28
N ILE A 259 -2.26 9.69 21.31
CA ILE A 259 -1.78 10.29 22.56
C ILE A 259 -2.96 10.79 23.41
N ARG A 260 -3.94 11.47 22.79
CA ARG A 260 -5.14 11.93 23.51
C ARG A 260 -5.92 10.76 24.11
N VAL A 261 -6.15 9.68 23.35
CA VAL A 261 -6.84 8.47 23.83
C VAL A 261 -6.10 7.84 25.01
N ILE A 262 -4.77 7.72 24.94
CA ILE A 262 -3.96 7.19 26.04
C ILE A 262 -4.09 8.07 27.28
N ILE A 263 -4.01 9.41 27.14
CA ILE A 263 -4.21 10.34 28.26
C ILE A 263 -5.60 10.16 28.89
N PHE A 264 -6.65 10.01 28.07
CA PHE A 264 -8.00 9.75 28.57
C PHE A 264 -8.11 8.43 29.35
N ILE A 265 -7.50 7.36 28.85
CA ILE A 265 -7.51 6.05 29.53
C ILE A 265 -6.77 6.13 30.86
N VAL A 266 -5.59 6.76 30.88
CA VAL A 266 -4.81 6.97 32.11
C VAL A 266 -5.59 7.81 33.12
N ALA A 267 -6.20 8.92 32.69
CA ALA A 267 -7.04 9.76 33.56
C ALA A 267 -8.24 8.99 34.11
N ALA A 268 -8.95 8.24 33.27
CA ALA A 268 -10.10 7.43 33.67
C ALA A 268 -9.71 6.35 34.70
N SER A 269 -8.58 5.66 34.48
CA SER A 269 -8.07 4.66 35.43
C SER A 269 -7.66 5.26 36.77
N ALA A 270 -7.08 6.47 36.79
CA ALA A 270 -6.74 7.18 38.01
C ALA A 270 -7.99 7.55 38.82
N VAL A 271 -9.03 8.08 38.14
CA VAL A 271 -10.32 8.39 38.78
C VAL A 271 -10.97 7.12 39.33
N ALA A 272 -11.03 6.04 38.55
CA ALA A 272 -11.59 4.77 39.01
C ALA A 272 -10.85 4.23 40.25
N SER A 273 -9.52 4.32 40.27
CA SER A 273 -8.69 3.88 41.40
C SER A 273 -8.99 4.70 42.67
N ILE A 274 -9.16 6.02 42.53
CA ILE A 274 -9.54 6.91 43.64
C ILE A 274 -10.95 6.59 44.12
N SER A 275 -11.92 6.40 43.22
CA SER A 275 -13.30 6.04 43.57
C SER A 275 -13.39 4.70 44.31
N ILE A 276 -12.63 3.69 43.88
CA ILE A 276 -12.53 2.39 44.57
C ILE A 276 -11.91 2.55 45.97
N ALA A 277 -10.85 3.35 46.12
CA ALA A 277 -10.23 3.61 47.41
C ALA A 277 -11.20 4.32 48.38
N LEU A 278 -11.95 5.31 47.90
CA LEU A 278 -12.97 6.01 48.69
C LEU A 278 -14.13 5.10 49.09
N TYR A 279 -14.62 4.24 48.18
CA TYR A 279 -15.66 3.25 48.48
C TYR A 279 -15.21 2.23 49.55
N ARG A 280 -13.98 1.71 49.45
CA ARG A 280 -13.40 0.81 50.47
C ARG A 280 -13.30 1.48 51.85
N LYS A 281 -12.96 2.77 51.89
CA LYS A 281 -12.88 3.55 53.13
C LYS A 281 -14.25 3.78 53.78
N GLN A 282 -15.32 3.93 52.99
CA GLN A 282 -16.70 4.02 53.52
C GLN A 282 -17.21 2.68 54.07
N LYS A 283 -16.92 1.55 53.40
CA LYS A 283 -17.35 0.22 53.85
C LYS A 283 -16.75 -0.17 55.21
N HIS A 284 -15.51 0.24 55.51
CA HIS A 284 -14.87 0.04 56.82
C HIS A 284 -15.39 0.97 57.94
N ARG A 285 -16.30 1.91 57.66
CA ARG A 285 -16.88 2.82 58.67
C ARG A 285 -18.30 2.47 59.11
N GLN A 286 -18.91 1.39 58.62
CA GLN A 286 -20.16 0.86 59.18
C GLN A 286 -19.85 0.19 60.53
N PRO A 287 -20.37 0.67 61.68
CA PRO A 287 -20.11 0.08 62.97
C PRO A 287 -20.88 -1.24 63.10
N ILE A 288 -20.23 -2.25 63.69
CA ILE A 288 -20.90 -3.44 64.22
C ILE A 288 -21.92 -2.93 65.26
N ALA A 289 -23.19 -2.92 64.89
CA ALA A 289 -24.28 -2.58 65.79
C ALA A 289 -24.41 -3.68 66.85
N SER A 290 -23.96 -3.35 68.06
CA SER A 290 -24.42 -3.83 69.38
C SER A 290 -24.79 -5.32 69.51
N LEU A 291 -23.87 -6.13 70.05
CA LEU A 291 -24.27 -7.24 70.92
C LEU A 291 -24.55 -6.64 72.31
N SER A 292 -25.84 -6.53 72.61
CA SER A 292 -26.39 -6.07 73.89
C SER A 292 -25.86 -6.91 75.05
N SER A 293 -25.38 -6.23 76.08
CA SER A 293 -25.10 -6.76 77.41
C SER A 293 -26.41 -7.07 78.15
N THR A 294 -26.75 -8.34 78.22
CA THR A 294 -27.62 -8.96 79.24
C THR A 294 -27.07 -10.38 79.33
N GLU A 295 -26.37 -10.80 80.38
CA GLU A 295 -26.95 -11.21 81.66
C GLU A 295 -25.77 -11.61 82.58
N LEU A 296 -25.79 -11.17 83.84
CA LEU A 296 -24.85 -11.57 84.91
C LEU A 296 -25.70 -12.11 86.05
N THR A 297 -25.39 -13.32 86.53
CA THR A 297 -25.90 -14.15 87.67
C THR A 297 -26.43 -15.48 87.13
N GLU A 298 -25.99 -16.69 87.53
CA GLU A 298 -25.71 -17.30 88.84
C GLU A 298 -24.72 -18.48 88.64
N ALA A 299 -23.65 -18.59 89.44
CA ALA A 299 -23.52 -19.54 90.56
C ALA A 299 -23.26 -21.04 90.23
N VAL A 300 -22.04 -21.46 90.60
CA VAL A 300 -21.73 -22.63 91.47
C VAL A 300 -21.68 -24.07 90.89
N THR A 301 -20.41 -24.55 90.86
CA THR A 301 -19.84 -25.89 91.11
C THR A 301 -19.66 -26.96 90.01
N PRO A 302 -18.54 -27.73 90.11
CA PRO A 302 -18.01 -28.61 89.06
C PRO A 302 -18.46 -30.06 89.24
N THR A 303 -18.14 -30.91 88.26
CA THR A 303 -17.66 -32.32 88.35
C THR A 303 -18.18 -33.09 87.14
N HIS A 304 -17.31 -33.61 86.27
CA HIS A 304 -17.09 -35.05 86.10
C HIS A 304 -16.11 -35.32 84.95
N ILE A 305 -15.31 -36.35 85.17
CA ILE A 305 -14.24 -36.91 84.38
C ILE A 305 -14.85 -37.87 83.36
N GLU A 306 -14.39 -37.88 82.10
CA GLU A 306 -14.06 -39.15 81.44
C GLU A 306 -13.16 -38.95 80.21
N ALA A 307 -12.13 -39.78 80.15
CA ALA A 307 -11.10 -39.84 79.13
C ALA A 307 -11.31 -41.12 78.32
N VAL A 308 -11.23 -41.06 76.99
CA VAL A 308 -10.89 -42.19 76.08
C VAL A 308 -10.39 -41.54 74.77
N ASP A 309 -9.08 -41.43 74.54
CA ASP A 309 -8.16 -42.40 73.92
C ASP A 309 -7.97 -42.16 72.39
N GLN A 310 -6.70 -42.11 72.01
CA GLN A 310 -6.12 -41.98 70.65
C GLN A 310 -6.15 -43.39 69.96
N PRO A 311 -5.87 -43.59 68.64
CA PRO A 311 -4.79 -42.93 67.88
C PRO A 311 -4.94 -42.70 66.36
N HIS A 312 -3.95 -41.95 65.86
CA HIS A 312 -3.33 -41.78 64.52
C HIS A 312 -3.08 -43.11 63.73
N PRO A 313 -2.47 -43.18 62.50
CA PRO A 313 -2.11 -42.23 61.40
C PRO A 313 -2.48 -42.69 59.96
N GLU A 314 -2.06 -41.89 58.95
CA GLU A 314 -1.47 -42.23 57.61
C GLU A 314 -2.11 -41.42 56.46
N LYS A 315 -1.44 -40.44 55.82
CA LYS A 315 -0.33 -40.49 54.82
C LYS A 315 -0.59 -41.39 53.61
N HIS A 316 -0.68 -40.79 52.42
CA HIS A 316 -0.09 -41.17 51.11
C HIS A 316 -0.60 -40.10 50.09
N LYS A 317 0.19 -39.16 49.55
CA LYS A 317 1.21 -39.27 48.49
C LYS A 317 0.85 -40.28 47.38
N TYR A 318 0.26 -39.77 46.30
CA TYR A 318 0.78 -39.86 44.93
C TYR A 318 0.53 -38.51 44.25
#